data_AF-A0A7V1JK85-F1
#
_entry.id   AF-A0A7V1JK85-F1
#
_cell.length_a   1.000
_cell.length_b   1.000
_cell.length_c   1.000
_cell.angle_alpha   90.00
_cell.angle_beta   90.00
_cell.angle_gamma   90.00
#
_symmetry.space_group_name_H-M   'P 1'
#
loop_
_entity.id
_entity.type
_entity.pdbx_description
1 polymer ?
#
loop_
_entity_poly.entity_id
_entity_poly.type
_entity_poly.pdbx_seq_one_letter_code
_entity_poly.pdbx_strand_id
1 'polypeptide(L)'
;MRRSIPFWLLLAALLTACGGGSSSIAANPTLIPPTTTPVPILDSPEAAVVAFLSAWETANPEGMYALLSPTIRATTDAETFAARYRSALQTATVLTATATLQALLQQGAQAQAACRLTWETALVSTLVTDTVISLSLQSGRWWVQGSGDLIWPGLGEANYFYMEHHIPARANIYDRNGLALAAEGTVVTVGVVPGQIQDEQAVLAALSLITGLPPEEIRARYADRPAEWWTPVAEVPAHVSVDHADLLLNTPGIQAQEREGRTYWNGGVAPHIVGWVAQVPAEQIDAYRAQGYRGDEWVGVAGLEEWGEPYLAGRHGGTLYLMSPAGRALSVVAHRDAIPSRAIYTTFDRTFQQ
;
A
#
# COMPACT_ATOMS: atom_id res chain seq x y z
N MET A 1 2.62 23.08 -61.09
CA MET A 1 2.27 21.64 -60.96
C MET A 1 0.84 21.55 -60.48
N ARG A 2 -0.06 21.02 -61.31
CA ARG A 2 -1.52 21.13 -61.21
C ARG A 2 -2.14 20.01 -60.35
N ARG A 3 -3.18 20.40 -59.63
CA ARG A 3 -4.15 19.59 -58.87
C ARG A 3 -4.97 18.65 -59.76
N SER A 4 -5.41 17.50 -59.22
CA SER A 4 -6.75 16.93 -59.46
C SER A 4 -7.00 15.67 -58.60
N ILE A 5 -8.22 15.60 -58.08
CA ILE A 5 -8.84 14.55 -57.25
C ILE A 5 -9.50 13.49 -58.20
N PRO A 6 -10.39 12.58 -57.73
CA PRO A 6 -10.29 11.11 -57.66
C PRO A 6 -11.08 10.38 -58.79
N PHE A 7 -11.46 9.12 -58.56
CA PHE A 7 -12.70 8.42 -59.01
C PHE A 7 -12.50 7.09 -59.80
N TRP A 8 -12.87 5.98 -59.13
CA TRP A 8 -13.59 4.76 -59.58
C TRP A 8 -13.08 3.76 -60.66
N LEU A 9 -13.32 2.49 -60.29
CA LEU A 9 -13.93 1.36 -61.03
C LEU A 9 -13.14 0.40 -61.94
N LEU A 10 -13.48 -0.88 -61.67
CA LEU A 10 -13.73 -2.01 -62.58
C LEU A 10 -12.57 -2.93 -62.99
N LEU A 11 -12.62 -4.13 -62.40
CA LEU A 11 -12.91 -5.42 -63.05
C LEU A 11 -11.89 -6.01 -64.04
N ALA A 12 -11.28 -7.14 -63.66
CA ALA A 12 -10.95 -8.22 -64.60
C ALA A 12 -10.85 -9.60 -63.90
N ALA A 13 -11.78 -10.47 -64.30
CA ALA A 13 -11.75 -11.94 -64.45
C ALA A 13 -10.35 -12.53 -64.79
N LEU A 14 -9.95 -13.78 -64.51
CA LEU A 14 -10.59 -15.12 -64.56
C LEU A 14 -9.61 -16.11 -63.90
N LEU A 15 -10.10 -17.21 -63.30
CA LEU A 15 -9.79 -18.58 -63.75
C LEU A 15 -10.56 -19.63 -62.93
N THR A 16 -11.06 -20.58 -63.69
CA THR A 16 -11.94 -21.71 -63.41
C THR A 16 -11.28 -22.84 -62.62
N ALA A 17 -12.05 -23.51 -61.75
CA ALA A 17 -11.98 -24.96 -61.60
C ALA A 17 -13.29 -25.50 -60.99
N CYS A 18 -14.06 -26.23 -61.78
CA CYS A 18 -15.11 -27.13 -61.30
C CYS A 18 -14.47 -28.40 -60.76
N GLY A 19 -14.90 -28.87 -59.59
CA GLY A 19 -14.54 -30.17 -59.06
C GLY A 19 -15.54 -30.58 -57.99
N GLY A 20 -16.50 -31.43 -58.36
CA GLY A 20 -17.47 -32.01 -57.43
C GLY A 20 -16.78 -32.92 -56.42
N GLY A 21 -17.03 -32.67 -55.14
CA GLY A 21 -16.57 -33.49 -54.03
C GLY A 21 -17.57 -33.39 -52.90
N SER A 22 -18.13 -34.52 -52.53
CA SER A 22 -19.17 -34.77 -51.53
C SER A 22 -19.02 -33.92 -50.26
N SER A 23 -20.09 -33.23 -49.87
CA SER A 23 -20.21 -32.56 -48.57
C SER A 23 -20.18 -33.60 -47.44
N SER A 24 -19.01 -33.83 -46.84
CA SER A 24 -18.93 -34.38 -45.48
C SER A 24 -19.16 -33.23 -44.52
N ILE A 25 -20.28 -33.25 -43.79
CA ILE A 25 -20.51 -32.38 -42.65
C ILE A 25 -19.50 -32.81 -41.58
N ALA A 26 -18.36 -32.12 -41.50
CA ALA A 26 -17.48 -32.24 -40.35
C ALA A 26 -18.21 -31.62 -39.16
N ALA A 27 -18.51 -32.45 -38.17
CA ALA A 27 -19.06 -32.00 -36.91
C ALA A 27 -18.09 -30.96 -36.30
N ASN A 28 -18.62 -29.78 -36.03
CA ASN A 28 -17.93 -28.72 -35.29
C ASN A 28 -17.51 -29.30 -33.92
N PRO A 29 -16.24 -29.18 -33.48
CA PRO A 29 -15.87 -29.66 -32.16
C PRO A 29 -16.68 -28.88 -31.11
N THR A 30 -17.49 -29.60 -30.35
CA THR A 30 -18.23 -29.06 -29.22
C THR A 30 -17.21 -28.50 -28.24
N LEU A 31 -17.29 -27.19 -27.96
CA LEU A 31 -16.59 -26.56 -26.85
C LEU A 31 -16.96 -27.33 -25.58
N ILE A 32 -15.98 -28.00 -24.97
CA ILE A 32 -16.14 -28.65 -23.67
C ILE A 32 -16.33 -27.50 -22.67
N PRO A 33 -17.46 -27.43 -21.94
CA PRO A 33 -17.60 -26.46 -20.87
C PRO A 33 -16.48 -26.67 -19.84
N PRO A 34 -15.96 -25.62 -19.19
CA PRO A 34 -14.94 -25.76 -18.17
C PRO A 34 -15.42 -26.77 -17.13
N THR A 35 -14.63 -27.82 -16.91
CA THR A 35 -14.85 -28.77 -15.82
C THR A 35 -14.86 -27.97 -14.52
N THR A 36 -16.01 -27.89 -13.86
CA THR A 36 -16.09 -27.33 -12.51
C THR A 36 -15.16 -28.15 -11.63
N THR A 37 -14.15 -27.50 -11.06
CA THR A 37 -13.32 -28.08 -10.01
C THR A 37 -14.26 -28.72 -8.99
N PRO A 38 -14.16 -30.05 -8.72
CA PRO A 38 -15.09 -30.72 -7.84
C PRO A 38 -15.05 -30.03 -6.47
N VAL A 39 -16.22 -29.60 -6.01
CA VAL A 39 -16.39 -29.09 -4.64
C VAL A 39 -15.94 -30.22 -3.71
N PRO A 40 -14.97 -30.00 -2.81
CA PRO A 40 -14.53 -31.02 -1.88
C PRO A 40 -15.74 -31.50 -1.08
N ILE A 41 -15.91 -32.82 -1.02
CA ILE A 41 -16.97 -33.48 -0.28
C ILE A 41 -16.62 -33.37 1.22
N LEU A 42 -17.37 -32.56 1.97
CA LEU A 42 -17.12 -32.25 3.39
C LEU A 42 -17.84 -33.24 4.32
N ASP A 43 -17.70 -34.54 4.04
CA ASP A 43 -18.40 -35.60 4.76
C ASP A 43 -17.75 -35.93 6.13
N SER A 44 -16.52 -35.46 6.35
CA SER A 44 -15.80 -35.60 7.61
C SER A 44 -15.51 -34.23 8.26
N PRO A 45 -15.43 -34.16 9.59
CA PRO A 45 -15.06 -32.92 10.27
C PRO A 45 -13.63 -32.51 9.92
N GLU A 46 -12.73 -33.47 9.66
CA GLU A 46 -11.37 -33.20 9.21
C GLU A 46 -11.35 -32.48 7.86
N ALA A 47 -12.11 -32.96 6.88
CA ALA A 47 -12.21 -32.33 5.57
C ALA A 47 -12.74 -30.89 5.67
N ALA A 48 -13.72 -30.65 6.56
CA ALA A 48 -14.24 -29.30 6.81
C ALA A 48 -13.20 -28.35 7.41
N VAL A 49 -12.43 -28.80 8.38
CA VAL A 49 -11.37 -27.98 9.00
C VAL A 49 -10.25 -27.71 8.00
N VAL A 50 -9.77 -28.73 7.29
CA VAL A 50 -8.69 -28.57 6.30
C VAL A 50 -9.12 -27.62 5.19
N ALA A 51 -10.36 -27.71 4.72
CA ALA A 51 -10.89 -26.75 3.73
C ALA A 51 -10.93 -25.32 4.28
N PHE A 52 -11.31 -25.14 5.55
CA PHE A 52 -11.34 -23.82 6.19
C PHE A 52 -9.94 -23.24 6.36
N LEU A 53 -9.00 -24.04 6.88
CA LEU A 53 -7.61 -23.63 7.05
C LEU A 53 -6.95 -23.32 5.71
N SER A 54 -7.20 -24.12 4.67
CA SER A 54 -6.69 -23.84 3.33
C SER A 54 -7.20 -22.49 2.79
N ALA A 55 -8.48 -22.18 2.97
CA ALA A 55 -9.03 -20.89 2.57
C ALA A 55 -8.42 -19.72 3.37
N TRP A 56 -8.19 -19.92 4.67
CA TRP A 56 -7.50 -18.96 5.55
C TRP A 56 -6.05 -18.71 5.06
N GLU A 57 -5.28 -19.77 4.80
CA GLU A 57 -3.89 -19.68 4.30
C GLU A 57 -3.79 -18.95 2.97
N THR A 58 -4.73 -19.20 2.05
CA THR A 58 -4.77 -18.55 0.73
C THR A 58 -5.39 -17.15 0.74
N ALA A 59 -5.67 -16.59 1.93
CA ALA A 59 -6.34 -15.31 2.11
C ALA A 59 -7.67 -15.18 1.33
N ASN A 60 -8.50 -16.23 1.36
CA ASN A 60 -9.78 -16.34 0.67
C ASN A 60 -10.96 -16.26 1.66
N PRO A 61 -11.40 -15.05 2.07
CA PRO A 61 -12.46 -14.89 3.06
C PRO A 61 -13.82 -15.40 2.55
N GLU A 62 -14.10 -15.38 1.26
CA GLU A 62 -15.33 -15.93 0.68
C GLU A 62 -15.39 -17.45 0.86
N GLY A 63 -14.26 -18.13 0.62
CA GLY A 63 -14.11 -19.57 0.85
C GLY A 63 -14.28 -19.95 2.32
N MET A 64 -13.70 -19.16 3.23
CA MET A 64 -13.91 -19.34 4.67
C MET A 64 -15.37 -19.15 5.05
N TYR A 65 -16.00 -18.06 4.59
CA TYR A 65 -17.38 -17.72 4.90
C TYR A 65 -18.37 -18.79 4.42
N ALA A 66 -18.12 -19.39 3.25
CA ALA A 66 -18.93 -20.48 2.70
C ALA A 66 -18.95 -21.75 3.57
N LEU A 67 -17.98 -21.91 4.48
CA LEU A 67 -17.84 -23.04 5.40
C LEU A 67 -18.44 -22.76 6.80
N LEU A 68 -18.83 -21.51 7.08
CA LEU A 68 -19.45 -21.13 8.33
C LEU A 68 -20.90 -21.64 8.43
N SER A 69 -21.31 -21.96 9.65
CA SER A 69 -22.65 -22.51 9.90
C SER A 69 -23.77 -21.54 9.49
N PRO A 70 -24.96 -22.06 9.10
CA PRO A 70 -26.10 -21.20 8.76
C PRO A 70 -26.47 -20.22 9.89
N THR A 71 -26.28 -20.62 11.15
CA THR A 71 -26.54 -19.77 12.32
C THR A 71 -25.63 -18.54 12.36
N ILE A 72 -24.33 -18.71 12.10
CA ILE A 72 -23.37 -17.60 12.05
C ILE A 72 -23.65 -16.69 10.85
N ARG A 73 -23.94 -17.28 9.69
CA ARG A 73 -24.27 -16.53 8.47
C ARG A 73 -25.60 -15.77 8.55
N ALA A 74 -26.44 -16.06 9.55
CA ALA A 74 -27.65 -15.30 9.82
C ALA A 74 -27.39 -14.03 10.65
N THR A 75 -26.28 -13.98 11.39
CA THR A 75 -25.92 -12.83 12.25
C THR A 75 -24.83 -11.95 11.68
N THR A 76 -23.97 -12.51 10.82
CA THR A 76 -22.84 -11.82 10.21
C THR A 76 -22.90 -12.04 8.70
N ASP A 77 -22.93 -10.98 7.92
CA ASP A 77 -22.91 -11.06 6.46
C ASP A 77 -21.49 -11.30 5.90
N ALA A 78 -21.44 -11.71 4.63
CA ALA A 78 -20.20 -12.08 3.96
C ALA A 78 -19.20 -10.93 3.86
N GLU A 79 -19.66 -9.71 3.56
CA GLU A 79 -18.77 -8.56 3.36
C GLU A 79 -18.20 -8.09 4.70
N THR A 80 -19.01 -8.07 5.76
CA THR A 80 -18.54 -7.76 7.12
C THR A 80 -17.46 -8.74 7.58
N PHE A 81 -17.64 -10.04 7.33
CA PHE A 81 -16.63 -11.05 7.65
C PHE A 81 -15.35 -10.84 6.82
N ALA A 82 -15.49 -10.64 5.50
CA ALA A 82 -14.36 -10.45 4.61
C ALA A 82 -13.57 -9.17 4.91
N ALA A 83 -14.25 -8.06 5.22
CA ALA A 83 -13.63 -6.81 5.60
C ALA A 83 -12.86 -6.95 6.92
N ARG A 84 -13.40 -7.67 7.91
CA ARG A 84 -12.69 -7.97 9.16
C ARG A 84 -11.43 -8.78 8.92
N TYR A 85 -11.52 -9.83 8.09
CA TYR A 85 -10.38 -10.67 7.72
C TYR A 85 -9.28 -9.86 7.03
N ARG A 86 -9.64 -9.10 5.99
CA ARG A 86 -8.71 -8.23 5.25
C ARG A 86 -8.07 -7.20 6.17
N SER A 87 -8.86 -6.53 7.02
CA SER A 87 -8.37 -5.53 7.96
C SER A 87 -7.38 -6.12 8.97
N ALA A 88 -7.65 -7.34 9.48
CA ALA A 88 -6.75 -8.02 10.39
C ALA A 88 -5.40 -8.31 9.74
N LEU A 89 -5.39 -8.90 8.53
CA LEU A 89 -4.16 -9.21 7.80
C LEU A 89 -3.36 -7.94 7.45
N GLN A 90 -4.04 -6.92 6.93
CA GLN A 90 -3.42 -5.65 6.54
C GLN A 90 -2.80 -4.94 7.74
N THR A 91 -3.54 -4.84 8.85
CA THR A 91 -3.08 -4.14 10.05
C THR A 91 -1.93 -4.89 10.73
N ALA A 92 -2.00 -6.22 10.80
CA ALA A 92 -0.91 -7.03 11.33
C ALA A 92 0.27 -7.16 10.35
N THR A 93 0.18 -6.59 9.14
CA THR A 93 1.22 -6.63 8.09
C THR A 93 1.59 -8.07 7.66
N VAL A 94 0.60 -8.95 7.59
CA VAL A 94 0.81 -10.37 7.28
C VAL A 94 1.31 -10.55 5.85
N LEU A 95 2.45 -11.22 5.71
CA LEU A 95 3.07 -11.62 4.45
C LEU A 95 2.62 -13.01 4.03
N THR A 96 2.67 -13.95 4.97
CA THR A 96 2.25 -15.33 4.76
C THR A 96 1.52 -15.85 5.99
N ALA A 97 0.53 -16.71 5.75
CA ALA A 97 -0.28 -17.33 6.78
C ALA A 97 -0.20 -18.85 6.59
N THR A 98 0.14 -19.58 7.66
CA THR A 98 0.18 -21.04 7.67
C THR A 98 -0.54 -21.58 8.90
N ALA A 99 -1.20 -22.71 8.75
CA ALA A 99 -1.95 -23.36 9.82
C ALA A 99 -1.61 -24.85 9.86
N THR A 100 -1.58 -25.40 11.07
CA THR A 100 -1.35 -26.83 11.29
C THR A 100 -2.46 -27.40 12.16
N LEU A 101 -3.14 -28.44 11.68
CA LEU A 101 -4.09 -29.21 12.48
C LEU A 101 -3.30 -30.14 13.42
N GLN A 102 -3.45 -29.94 14.72
CA GLN A 102 -2.71 -30.69 15.74
C GLN A 102 -3.50 -31.90 16.24
N ALA A 103 -4.80 -31.71 16.47
CA ALA A 103 -5.68 -32.75 16.96
C ALA A 103 -7.12 -32.49 16.50
N LEU A 104 -7.87 -33.57 16.31
CA LEU A 104 -9.28 -33.54 16.02
C LEU A 104 -10.01 -34.50 16.95
N LEU A 105 -10.99 -33.98 17.68
CA LEU A 105 -11.85 -34.76 18.56
C LEU A 105 -13.28 -34.66 18.06
N GLN A 106 -13.89 -35.81 17.73
CA GLN A 106 -15.28 -35.90 17.32
C GLN A 106 -16.11 -36.62 18.38
N GLN A 107 -17.26 -36.03 18.74
CA GLN A 107 -18.24 -36.61 19.64
C GLN A 107 -19.63 -36.50 18.99
N GLY A 108 -20.06 -37.58 18.34
CA GLY A 108 -21.33 -37.60 17.61
C GLY A 108 -21.38 -36.55 16.50
N ALA A 109 -22.31 -35.60 16.62
CA ALA A 109 -22.55 -34.51 15.67
C ALA A 109 -21.75 -33.23 15.96
N GLN A 110 -20.81 -33.27 16.91
CA GLN A 110 -19.92 -32.15 17.25
C GLN A 110 -18.46 -32.59 17.07
N ALA A 111 -17.61 -31.66 16.68
CA ALA A 111 -16.16 -31.87 16.63
C ALA A 111 -15.41 -30.62 17.06
N GLN A 112 -14.20 -30.81 17.56
CA GLN A 112 -13.27 -29.74 17.93
C GLN A 112 -11.91 -30.05 17.32
N ALA A 113 -11.34 -29.07 16.62
CA ALA A 113 -10.02 -29.14 16.03
C ALA A 113 -9.08 -28.17 16.73
N ALA A 114 -8.02 -28.69 17.33
CA ALA A 114 -6.93 -27.88 17.85
C ALA A 114 -5.96 -27.57 16.69
N CYS A 115 -5.72 -26.28 16.46
CA CYS A 115 -4.91 -25.79 15.36
C CYS A 115 -3.85 -24.83 15.88
N ARG A 116 -2.68 -24.83 15.25
CA ARG A 116 -1.66 -23.80 15.42
C ARG A 116 -1.64 -22.90 14.21
N LEU A 117 -1.86 -21.61 14.42
CA LEU A 117 -1.81 -20.57 13.40
C LEU A 117 -0.47 -19.85 13.48
N THR A 118 0.10 -19.56 12.32
CA THR A 118 1.35 -18.81 12.19
C THR A 118 1.18 -17.72 11.14
N TRP A 119 1.44 -16.48 11.51
CA TRP A 119 1.55 -15.35 10.59
C TRP A 119 2.99 -14.86 10.55
N GLU A 120 3.60 -14.88 9.37
CA GLU A 120 4.81 -14.10 9.13
C GLU A 120 4.42 -12.67 8.81
N THR A 121 4.96 -11.70 9.55
CA THR A 121 4.62 -10.29 9.36
C THR A 121 5.82 -9.47 8.92
N ALA A 122 5.58 -8.39 8.18
CA ALA A 122 6.63 -7.47 7.76
C ALA A 122 7.24 -6.71 8.96
N LEU A 123 6.40 -6.31 9.93
CA LEU A 123 6.79 -5.35 10.96
C LEU A 123 7.06 -5.95 12.35
N VAL A 124 6.36 -7.01 12.77
CA VAL A 124 6.44 -7.54 14.14
C VAL A 124 6.88 -9.00 14.20
N SER A 125 7.59 -9.46 13.16
CA SER A 125 8.12 -10.84 13.03
C SER A 125 7.00 -11.91 13.04
N THR A 126 7.35 -13.16 13.33
CA THR A 126 6.42 -14.28 13.30
C THR A 126 5.48 -14.28 14.52
N LEU A 127 4.18 -14.32 14.27
CA LEU A 127 3.14 -14.48 15.29
C LEU A 127 2.69 -15.94 15.29
N VAL A 128 2.68 -16.57 16.46
CA VAL A 128 2.22 -17.97 16.62
C VAL A 128 1.17 -18.02 17.71
N THR A 129 0.06 -18.71 17.45
CA THR A 129 -1.00 -18.92 18.43
C THR A 129 -1.68 -20.26 18.23
N ASP A 130 -2.16 -20.85 19.33
CA ASP A 130 -2.98 -22.06 19.30
C ASP A 130 -4.46 -21.66 19.42
N THR A 131 -5.33 -22.28 18.63
CA THR A 131 -6.78 -22.02 18.60
C THR A 131 -7.57 -23.32 18.50
N VAL A 132 -8.85 -23.26 18.84
CA VAL A 132 -9.78 -24.39 18.71
C VAL A 132 -10.93 -24.02 17.78
N ILE A 133 -11.03 -24.73 16.67
CA ILE A 133 -12.13 -24.60 15.71
C ILE A 133 -13.22 -25.60 16.10
N SER A 134 -14.40 -25.10 16.44
CA SER A 134 -15.57 -25.93 16.74
C SER A 134 -16.36 -26.21 15.48
N LEU A 135 -16.87 -27.43 15.32
CA LEU A 135 -17.67 -27.85 14.16
C LEU A 135 -18.93 -28.58 14.60
N SER A 136 -19.99 -28.45 13.79
CA SER A 136 -21.24 -29.20 13.99
C SER A 136 -21.73 -29.82 12.68
N LEU A 137 -22.24 -31.04 12.75
CA LEU A 137 -22.89 -31.74 11.65
C LEU A 137 -24.36 -31.30 11.55
N GLN A 138 -24.74 -30.68 10.43
CA GLN A 138 -26.12 -30.28 10.16
C GLN A 138 -26.50 -30.68 8.74
N SER A 139 -27.62 -31.39 8.60
CA SER A 139 -28.14 -31.88 7.31
C SER A 139 -27.11 -32.65 6.47
N GLY A 140 -26.29 -33.49 7.13
CA GLY A 140 -25.28 -34.32 6.47
C GLY A 140 -23.98 -33.60 6.10
N ARG A 141 -23.79 -32.33 6.49
CA ARG A 141 -22.57 -31.56 6.23
C ARG A 141 -21.98 -30.98 7.52
N TRP A 142 -20.65 -31.01 7.64
CA TRP A 142 -19.93 -30.34 8.72
C TRP A 142 -19.78 -28.84 8.46
N TRP A 143 -20.06 -28.05 9.49
CA TRP A 143 -20.00 -26.59 9.46
C TRP A 143 -19.10 -26.06 10.55
N VAL A 144 -18.28 -25.08 10.22
CA VAL A 144 -17.44 -24.36 11.17
C VAL A 144 -18.32 -23.42 12.01
N GLN A 145 -18.10 -23.43 13.33
CA GLN A 145 -18.75 -22.54 14.28
C GLN A 145 -17.83 -21.39 14.65
N GLY A 146 -18.39 -20.19 14.77
CA GLY A 146 -17.65 -18.96 15.09
C GLY A 146 -17.38 -18.09 13.85
N SER A 147 -16.77 -16.93 14.09
CA SER A 147 -16.45 -15.94 13.06
C SER A 147 -15.15 -15.23 13.38
N GLY A 148 -15.16 -14.15 14.17
CA GLY A 148 -13.98 -13.31 14.35
C GLY A 148 -12.80 -13.98 15.05
N ASP A 149 -13.06 -14.79 16.08
CA ASP A 149 -11.99 -15.51 16.81
C ASP A 149 -11.31 -16.61 15.98
N LEU A 150 -11.91 -17.00 14.84
CA LEU A 150 -11.30 -17.93 13.89
C LEU A 150 -10.26 -17.23 12.99
N ILE A 151 -10.30 -15.90 12.90
CA ILE A 151 -9.31 -15.11 12.16
C ILE A 151 -8.03 -15.04 13.00
N TRP A 152 -8.17 -14.57 14.23
CA TRP A 152 -7.15 -14.59 15.27
C TRP A 152 -7.83 -14.56 16.65
N PRO A 153 -7.35 -15.34 17.63
CA PRO A 153 -7.95 -15.40 18.96
C PRO A 153 -8.05 -14.03 19.63
N GLY A 154 -9.24 -13.69 20.13
CA GLY A 154 -9.51 -12.44 20.85
C GLY A 154 -10.07 -11.33 19.98
N LEU A 155 -10.08 -11.46 18.65
CA LEU A 155 -10.75 -10.48 17.77
C LEU A 155 -12.26 -10.44 18.02
N GLY A 156 -12.90 -11.60 18.15
CA GLY A 156 -14.36 -11.71 18.21
C GLY A 156 -15.07 -10.83 17.16
N GLU A 157 -16.28 -10.38 17.48
CA GLU A 157 -17.09 -9.58 16.55
C GLU A 157 -16.88 -8.08 16.67
N ALA A 158 -16.05 -7.62 17.61
CA ALA A 158 -15.99 -6.19 17.95
C ALA A 158 -14.56 -5.68 18.12
N ASN A 159 -13.63 -6.50 18.59
CA ASN A 159 -12.25 -6.08 18.76
C ASN A 159 -11.57 -5.99 17.38
N TYR A 160 -10.49 -5.22 17.34
CA TYR A 160 -9.72 -4.97 16.12
C TYR A 160 -8.24 -4.86 16.45
N PHE A 161 -7.39 -5.06 15.45
CA PHE A 161 -5.97 -4.80 15.60
C PHE A 161 -5.63 -3.33 15.39
N TYR A 162 -4.61 -2.87 16.09
CA TYR A 162 -3.99 -1.57 15.86
C TYR A 162 -2.47 -1.74 15.84
N MET A 163 -1.84 -1.21 14.79
CA MET A 163 -0.39 -1.25 14.63
C MET A 163 0.21 0.14 14.88
N GLU A 164 0.89 0.27 16.01
CA GLU A 164 1.74 1.42 16.27
C GLU A 164 3.08 1.24 15.56
N HIS A 165 3.42 2.13 14.63
CA HIS A 165 4.68 2.07 13.88
C HIS A 165 5.75 2.87 14.60
N HIS A 166 6.92 2.25 14.81
CA HIS A 166 8.11 2.92 15.35
C HIS A 166 9.08 3.15 14.18
N ILE A 167 9.02 4.34 13.61
CA ILE A 167 9.78 4.74 12.42
C ILE A 167 11.07 5.46 12.86
N PRO A 168 12.27 4.95 12.55
CA PRO A 168 13.51 5.66 12.86
C PRO A 168 13.64 6.98 12.09
N ALA A 169 14.34 7.96 12.68
CA ALA A 169 14.74 9.16 11.94
C ALA A 169 15.68 8.77 10.78
N ARG A 170 15.50 9.39 9.61
CA ARG A 170 16.32 9.09 8.43
C ARG A 170 17.75 9.61 8.61
N ALA A 171 18.76 8.78 8.39
CA ALA A 171 20.15 9.19 8.55
C ALA A 171 20.62 10.15 7.45
N ASN A 172 21.69 10.87 7.74
CA ASN A 172 22.31 11.83 6.83
C ASN A 172 23.28 11.16 5.84
N ILE A 173 23.53 11.83 4.74
CA ILE A 173 24.58 11.50 3.77
C ILE A 173 25.65 12.57 3.87
N TYR A 174 26.90 12.16 4.04
CA TYR A 174 28.06 13.02 4.23
C TYR A 174 29.07 12.88 3.10
N ASP A 175 29.80 13.97 2.83
CA ASP A 175 30.98 13.98 1.99
C ASP A 175 32.20 13.39 2.73
N ARG A 176 33.36 13.34 2.05
CA ARG A 176 34.61 12.80 2.59
C ARG A 176 35.15 13.55 3.81
N ASN A 177 34.71 14.78 4.01
CA ASN A 177 35.14 15.67 5.10
C ASN A 177 34.10 15.67 6.25
N GLY A 178 33.05 14.84 6.16
CA GLY A 178 31.98 14.77 7.16
C GLY A 178 30.95 15.88 7.05
N LEU A 179 30.92 16.61 5.93
CA LEU A 179 29.98 17.70 5.70
C LEU A 179 28.73 17.15 5.00
N ALA A 180 27.54 17.62 5.40
CA ALA A 180 26.28 17.09 4.88
C ALA A 180 26.12 17.37 3.38
N LEU A 181 25.77 16.30 2.65
CA LEU A 181 25.27 16.33 1.27
C LEU A 181 23.74 16.27 1.26
N ALA A 182 23.16 15.42 2.11
CA ALA A 182 21.74 15.36 2.40
C ALA A 182 21.52 15.17 3.91
N ALA A 183 20.65 15.97 4.50
CA ALA A 183 20.36 15.89 5.92
C ALA A 183 18.92 16.31 6.22
N GLU A 184 18.44 15.89 7.38
CA GLU A 184 17.25 16.53 7.96
C GLU A 184 17.57 17.98 8.30
N GLY A 185 16.67 18.88 7.92
CA GLY A 185 16.79 20.32 8.16
C GLY A 185 15.46 21.02 8.02
N THR A 186 15.47 22.34 8.16
CA THR A 186 14.27 23.16 7.99
C THR A 186 13.99 23.38 6.50
N VAL A 187 12.80 22.99 6.05
CA VAL A 187 12.24 23.36 4.76
C VAL A 187 11.06 24.31 4.98
N VAL A 188 10.82 25.18 4.03
CA VAL A 188 9.70 26.11 4.06
C VAL A 188 8.71 25.72 2.99
N THR A 189 7.51 25.34 3.40
CA THR A 189 6.39 25.14 2.48
C THR A 189 5.76 26.50 2.22
N VAL A 190 5.90 26.98 0.98
CA VAL A 190 5.22 28.18 0.51
C VAL A 190 3.88 27.76 -0.05
N GLY A 191 2.82 28.43 0.40
CA GLY A 191 1.44 28.15 0.04
C GLY A 191 0.63 29.41 -0.17
N VAL A 192 -0.63 29.21 -0.58
CA VAL A 192 -1.57 30.28 -0.91
C VAL A 192 -2.89 30.06 -0.19
N VAL A 193 -3.49 31.13 0.30
CA VAL A 193 -4.90 31.16 0.72
C VAL A 193 -5.69 31.90 -0.36
N PRO A 194 -6.47 31.20 -1.23
CA PRO A 194 -7.05 31.84 -2.41
C PRO A 194 -7.95 33.04 -2.10
N GLY A 195 -8.69 33.01 -0.98
CA GLY A 195 -9.55 34.11 -0.53
C GLY A 195 -8.80 35.37 -0.06
N GLN A 196 -7.48 35.29 0.13
CA GLN A 196 -6.63 36.42 0.54
C GLN A 196 -5.85 37.04 -0.64
N ILE A 197 -5.98 36.47 -1.85
CA ILE A 197 -5.33 36.99 -3.06
C ILE A 197 -5.98 38.32 -3.46
N GLN A 198 -5.19 39.39 -3.52
CA GLN A 198 -5.63 40.70 -4.03
C GLN A 198 -5.21 40.93 -5.48
N ASP A 199 -4.03 40.45 -5.85
CA ASP A 199 -3.48 40.50 -7.21
C ASP A 199 -2.88 39.14 -7.56
N GLU A 200 -3.59 38.38 -8.40
CA GLU A 200 -3.16 37.05 -8.81
C GLU A 200 -1.86 37.09 -9.63
N GLN A 201 -1.64 38.12 -10.45
CA GLN A 201 -0.43 38.23 -11.25
C GLN A 201 0.79 38.45 -10.36
N ALA A 202 0.65 39.29 -9.33
CA ALA A 202 1.70 39.50 -8.33
C ALA A 202 2.03 38.23 -7.54
N VAL A 203 1.00 37.50 -7.09
CA VAL A 203 1.19 36.21 -6.38
C VAL A 203 1.94 35.21 -7.25
N LEU A 204 1.52 35.03 -8.50
CA LEU A 204 2.16 34.08 -9.41
C LEU A 204 3.59 34.47 -9.76
N ALA A 205 3.87 35.76 -9.95
CA ALA A 205 5.22 36.25 -10.20
C ALA A 205 6.14 36.01 -8.98
N ALA A 206 5.67 36.34 -7.77
CA ALA A 206 6.42 36.12 -6.54
C ALA A 206 6.70 34.62 -6.31
N LEU A 207 5.69 33.76 -6.41
CA LEU A 207 5.85 32.32 -6.23
C LEU A 207 6.73 31.70 -7.32
N SER A 208 6.63 32.15 -8.56
CA SER A 208 7.51 31.68 -9.63
C SER A 208 8.98 32.01 -9.35
N LEU A 209 9.26 33.21 -8.83
CA LEU A 209 10.61 33.60 -8.45
C LEU A 209 11.15 32.77 -7.27
N ILE A 210 10.32 32.54 -6.24
CA ILE A 210 10.73 31.80 -5.03
C ILE A 210 10.92 30.31 -5.31
N THR A 211 10.02 29.72 -6.12
CA THR A 211 9.95 28.26 -6.29
C THR A 211 10.60 27.76 -7.58
N GLY A 212 10.86 28.65 -8.55
CA GLY A 212 11.31 28.29 -9.89
C GLY A 212 10.23 27.60 -10.76
N LEU A 213 9.02 27.42 -10.25
CA LEU A 213 7.91 26.81 -10.99
C LEU A 213 7.27 27.82 -11.96
N PRO A 214 6.73 27.36 -13.10
CA PRO A 214 6.06 28.26 -14.01
C PRO A 214 4.67 28.67 -13.47
N PRO A 215 4.19 29.88 -13.76
CA PRO A 215 2.93 30.42 -13.21
C PRO A 215 1.70 29.52 -13.42
N GLU A 216 1.60 28.83 -14.54
CA GLU A 216 0.48 27.93 -14.83
C GLU A 216 0.44 26.70 -13.91
N GLU A 217 1.60 26.14 -13.59
CA GLU A 217 1.74 25.01 -12.66
C GLU A 217 1.39 25.45 -11.24
N ILE A 218 1.83 26.65 -10.84
CA ILE A 218 1.50 27.23 -9.53
C ILE A 218 -0.02 27.45 -9.41
N ARG A 219 -0.64 28.07 -10.43
CA ARG A 219 -2.08 28.31 -10.45
C ARG A 219 -2.88 27.01 -10.35
N ALA A 220 -2.48 25.97 -11.09
CA ALA A 220 -3.15 24.68 -11.07
C ALA A 220 -3.18 24.02 -9.67
N ARG A 221 -2.21 24.34 -8.80
CA ARG A 221 -2.15 23.79 -7.43
C ARG A 221 -3.21 24.36 -6.49
N TYR A 222 -3.63 25.62 -6.68
CA TYR A 222 -4.58 26.31 -5.78
C TYR A 222 -5.92 26.71 -6.40
N ALA A 223 -6.07 26.75 -7.73
CA ALA A 223 -7.25 27.32 -8.38
C ALA A 223 -8.59 26.66 -7.99
N ASP A 224 -8.60 25.33 -7.83
CA ASP A 224 -9.80 24.55 -7.49
C ASP A 224 -9.94 24.30 -5.98
N ARG A 225 -9.14 24.97 -5.16
CA ARG A 225 -9.14 24.77 -3.70
C ARG A 225 -10.12 25.75 -3.03
N PRO A 226 -10.74 25.36 -1.90
CA PRO A 226 -11.62 26.26 -1.16
C PRO A 226 -10.92 27.56 -0.76
N ALA A 227 -11.61 28.69 -0.88
CA ALA A 227 -11.01 30.03 -0.71
C ALA A 227 -10.39 30.26 0.68
N GLU A 228 -10.95 29.65 1.72
CA GLU A 228 -10.49 29.78 3.10
C GLU A 228 -9.33 28.83 3.45
N TRP A 229 -8.99 27.89 2.57
CA TRP A 229 -7.99 26.87 2.87
C TRP A 229 -6.60 27.34 2.49
N TRP A 230 -5.66 27.16 3.42
CA TRP A 230 -4.26 27.22 3.08
C TRP A 230 -3.88 26.02 2.22
N THR A 231 -3.37 26.32 1.02
CA THR A 231 -2.99 25.33 0.02
C THR A 231 -1.48 25.37 -0.18
N PRO A 232 -0.73 24.29 0.13
CA PRO A 232 0.70 24.24 -0.14
C PRO A 232 0.95 24.25 -1.65
N VAL A 233 1.90 25.08 -2.08
CA VAL A 233 2.31 25.19 -3.49
C VAL A 233 3.61 24.42 -3.71
N ALA A 234 4.66 24.74 -2.96
CA ALA A 234 5.97 24.11 -3.11
C ALA A 234 6.80 24.20 -1.84
N GLU A 235 7.89 23.45 -1.81
CA GLU A 235 8.85 23.47 -0.72
C GLU A 235 10.17 24.04 -1.19
N VAL A 236 10.72 24.94 -0.39
CA VAL A 236 12.00 25.57 -0.65
C VAL A 236 12.93 25.41 0.56
N PRO A 237 14.26 25.39 0.35
CA PRO A 237 15.21 25.46 1.46
C PRO A 237 14.99 26.74 2.29
N ALA A 238 15.23 26.68 3.61
CA ALA A 238 15.02 27.82 4.50
C ALA A 238 15.76 29.10 4.07
N HIS A 239 16.97 29.00 3.52
CA HIS A 239 17.70 30.17 3.04
C HIS A 239 16.98 30.90 1.89
N VAL A 240 16.31 30.17 0.98
CA VAL A 240 15.52 30.76 -0.10
C VAL A 240 14.34 31.56 0.45
N SER A 241 13.67 31.04 1.49
CA SER A 241 12.62 31.79 2.19
C SER A 241 13.16 33.08 2.81
N VAL A 242 14.33 33.03 3.44
CA VAL A 242 15.00 34.21 4.01
C VAL A 242 15.39 35.22 2.94
N ASP A 243 15.99 34.77 1.84
CA ASP A 243 16.42 35.62 0.71
C ASP A 243 15.23 36.32 0.04
N HIS A 244 14.03 35.73 0.12
CA HIS A 244 12.78 36.26 -0.43
C HIS A 244 11.76 36.69 0.64
N ALA A 245 12.19 36.95 1.88
CA ALA A 245 11.30 37.28 3.00
C ALA A 245 10.38 38.48 2.69
N ASP A 246 10.90 39.51 2.00
CA ASP A 246 10.12 40.68 1.61
C ASP A 246 8.94 40.32 0.70
N LEU A 247 9.12 39.38 -0.23
CA LEU A 247 8.04 38.92 -1.12
C LEU A 247 7.01 38.09 -0.38
N LEU A 248 7.47 37.20 0.51
CA LEU A 248 6.60 36.34 1.32
C LEU A 248 5.73 37.16 2.29
N LEU A 249 6.29 38.23 2.88
CA LEU A 249 5.59 39.06 3.85
C LEU A 249 4.66 40.10 3.21
N ASN A 250 5.00 40.63 2.03
CA ASN A 250 4.30 41.76 1.42
C ASN A 250 3.38 41.40 0.25
N THR A 251 3.20 40.11 -0.07
CA THR A 251 2.31 39.68 -1.16
C THR A 251 1.03 39.02 -0.58
N PRO A 252 -0.11 39.74 -0.52
CA PRO A 252 -1.34 39.21 0.06
C PRO A 252 -1.79 37.92 -0.62
N GLY A 253 -2.10 36.91 0.19
CA GLY A 253 -2.47 35.58 -0.26
C GLY A 253 -1.35 34.55 -0.17
N ILE A 254 -0.08 34.97 -0.09
CA ILE A 254 1.05 34.05 0.14
C ILE A 254 1.27 33.84 1.64
N GLN A 255 1.51 32.59 2.03
CA GLN A 255 1.90 32.23 3.40
C GLN A 255 3.00 31.17 3.34
N ALA A 256 3.98 31.26 4.24
CA ALA A 256 5.06 30.29 4.38
C ALA A 256 4.95 29.57 5.73
N GLN A 257 5.17 28.27 5.74
CA GLN A 257 5.21 27.46 6.97
C GLN A 257 6.52 26.69 7.03
N GLU A 258 7.24 26.81 8.14
CA GLU A 258 8.45 26.02 8.39
C GLU A 258 8.07 24.60 8.84
N ARG A 259 8.77 23.61 8.31
CA ARG A 259 8.66 22.22 8.76
C ARG A 259 10.03 21.55 8.68
N GLU A 260 10.19 20.47 9.42
CA GLU A 260 11.34 19.58 9.24
C GLU A 260 11.16 18.80 7.93
N GLY A 261 12.24 18.66 7.18
CA GLY A 261 12.25 18.00 5.89
C GLY A 261 13.66 17.65 5.42
N ARG A 262 13.73 16.89 4.33
CA ARG A 262 15.00 16.50 3.74
C ARG A 262 15.58 17.67 2.96
N THR A 263 16.77 18.12 3.36
CA THR A 263 17.51 19.21 2.71
C THR A 263 18.74 18.66 1.98
N TYR A 264 19.06 19.26 0.84
CA TYR A 264 20.23 18.90 0.03
C TYR A 264 21.16 20.09 -0.07
N TRP A 265 22.46 19.84 0.08
CA TRP A 265 23.46 20.89 0.01
C TRP A 265 23.39 21.65 -1.32
N ASN A 266 23.32 22.97 -1.24
CA ASN A 266 23.24 23.90 -2.37
C ASN A 266 22.16 23.54 -3.42
N GLY A 267 20.99 23.07 -2.96
CA GLY A 267 19.87 22.72 -3.84
C GLY A 267 20.03 21.39 -4.58
N GLY A 268 21.05 20.58 -4.25
CA GLY A 268 21.27 19.26 -4.83
C GLY A 268 22.53 19.18 -5.70
N VAL A 269 23.71 19.50 -5.15
CA VAL A 269 24.99 19.23 -5.84
C VAL A 269 25.04 17.76 -6.26
N ALA A 270 25.33 17.53 -7.55
CA ALA A 270 25.26 16.23 -8.20
C ALA A 270 23.94 15.49 -7.88
N PRO A 271 22.78 16.01 -8.33
CA PRO A 271 21.47 15.50 -7.91
C PRO A 271 21.22 14.08 -8.41
N HIS A 272 21.87 13.69 -9.51
CA HIS A 272 21.87 12.32 -10.02
C HIS A 272 22.69 11.35 -9.14
N ILE A 273 23.65 11.85 -8.36
CA ILE A 273 24.49 11.07 -7.47
C ILE A 273 23.85 10.97 -6.09
N VAL A 274 23.57 12.11 -5.44
CA VAL A 274 22.96 12.12 -4.11
C VAL A 274 21.53 11.58 -4.19
N GLY A 275 20.80 11.97 -5.22
CA GLY A 275 19.40 11.63 -5.37
C GLY A 275 18.48 12.48 -4.51
N TRP A 276 17.22 12.08 -4.44
CA TRP A 276 16.22 12.72 -3.60
C TRP A 276 15.24 11.70 -3.02
N VAL A 277 14.45 12.16 -2.06
CA VAL A 277 13.32 11.42 -1.50
C VAL A 277 12.01 11.88 -2.09
N ALA A 278 11.07 10.97 -2.23
CA ALA A 278 9.67 11.25 -2.55
C ALA A 278 8.76 10.39 -1.68
N GLN A 279 7.47 10.71 -1.62
CA GLN A 279 6.51 9.78 -1.03
C GLN A 279 6.56 8.44 -1.77
N VAL A 280 6.33 7.34 -1.03
CA VAL A 280 6.23 6.00 -1.62
C VAL A 280 5.29 6.04 -2.83
N PRO A 281 5.77 5.68 -4.03
CA PRO A 281 4.93 5.68 -5.23
C PRO A 281 3.75 4.72 -5.07
N ALA A 282 2.57 5.11 -5.55
CA ALA A 282 1.32 4.36 -5.36
C ALA A 282 1.44 2.91 -5.86
N GLU A 283 2.14 2.71 -6.97
CA GLU A 283 2.42 1.42 -7.58
C GLU A 283 3.43 0.55 -6.81
N GLN A 284 4.16 1.12 -5.84
CA GLN A 284 5.16 0.42 -5.02
C GLN A 284 4.72 0.27 -3.55
N ILE A 285 3.56 0.82 -3.15
CA ILE A 285 3.09 0.80 -1.76
C ILE A 285 3.13 -0.60 -1.14
N ASP A 286 2.65 -1.62 -1.86
CA ASP A 286 2.60 -2.99 -1.33
C ASP A 286 4.01 -3.59 -1.15
N ALA A 287 4.95 -3.26 -2.03
CA ALA A 287 6.34 -3.71 -1.92
C ALA A 287 7.05 -3.05 -0.72
N TYR A 288 6.77 -1.78 -0.43
CA TYR A 288 7.29 -1.09 0.75
C TYR A 288 6.61 -1.58 2.03
N ARG A 289 5.29 -1.80 2.02
CA ARG A 289 4.58 -2.41 3.15
C ARG A 289 5.11 -3.80 3.50
N ALA A 290 5.45 -4.59 2.49
CA ALA A 290 6.07 -5.90 2.69
C ALA A 290 7.46 -5.82 3.36
N GLN A 291 8.11 -4.66 3.31
CA GLN A 291 9.37 -4.37 3.99
C GLN A 291 9.19 -3.73 5.38
N GLY A 292 7.94 -3.47 5.80
CA GLY A 292 7.61 -2.90 7.10
C GLY A 292 7.36 -1.38 7.10
N TYR A 293 7.32 -0.74 5.94
CA TYR A 293 6.93 0.67 5.82
C TYR A 293 5.42 0.82 5.99
N ARG A 294 5.00 1.98 6.51
CA ARG A 294 3.59 2.36 6.67
C ARG A 294 2.90 2.66 5.33
N GLY A 295 3.68 3.15 4.36
CA GLY A 295 3.27 3.39 2.97
C GLY A 295 2.93 4.85 2.62
N ASP A 296 2.91 5.75 3.59
CA ASP A 296 2.78 7.20 3.41
C ASP A 296 4.11 7.95 3.68
N GLU A 297 5.20 7.18 3.79
CA GLU A 297 6.52 7.67 4.16
C GLU A 297 7.28 8.24 2.97
N TRP A 298 8.34 9.00 3.26
CA TRP A 298 9.28 9.49 2.25
C TRP A 298 10.46 8.53 2.14
N VAL A 299 10.71 8.04 0.93
CA VAL A 299 11.74 7.05 0.60
C VAL A 299 12.65 7.60 -0.48
N GLY A 300 13.90 7.15 -0.51
CA GLY A 300 14.82 7.49 -1.59
C GLY A 300 14.34 6.92 -2.91
N VAL A 301 14.28 7.77 -3.95
CA VAL A 301 13.80 7.39 -5.30
C VAL A 301 14.84 7.60 -6.40
N ALA A 302 16.01 8.10 -6.04
CA ALA A 302 17.15 8.18 -6.94
C ALA A 302 18.48 8.13 -6.16
N GLY A 303 19.58 7.86 -6.86
CA GLY A 303 20.95 8.07 -6.37
C GLY A 303 21.27 7.31 -5.08
N LEU A 304 22.07 7.94 -4.23
CA LEU A 304 22.45 7.41 -2.92
C LEU A 304 21.28 7.34 -1.94
N GLU A 305 20.27 8.20 -2.08
CA GLU A 305 19.05 8.11 -1.27
C GLU A 305 18.31 6.78 -1.52
N GLU A 306 18.11 6.38 -2.77
CA GLU A 306 17.47 5.11 -3.13
C GLU A 306 18.35 3.90 -2.82
N TRP A 307 19.60 3.90 -3.28
CA TRP A 307 20.54 2.81 -3.00
C TRP A 307 20.76 2.61 -1.49
N GLY A 308 20.81 3.71 -0.76
CA GLY A 308 21.06 3.76 0.66
C GLY A 308 19.83 3.49 1.52
N GLU A 309 18.64 3.32 0.95
CA GLU A 309 17.38 3.23 1.68
C GLU A 309 17.41 2.25 2.88
N PRO A 310 17.94 1.00 2.76
CA PRO A 310 18.00 0.05 3.89
C PRO A 310 18.93 0.48 5.03
N TYR A 311 19.80 1.46 4.78
CA TYR A 311 20.72 2.05 5.75
C TYR A 311 20.14 3.34 6.30
N LEU A 312 19.66 4.21 5.42
CA LEU A 312 19.18 5.55 5.73
C LEU A 312 17.85 5.56 6.46
N ALA A 313 16.93 4.63 6.16
CA ALA A 313 15.67 4.51 6.92
C ALA A 313 15.84 3.74 8.24
N GLY A 314 16.92 2.97 8.38
CA GLY A 314 17.04 1.99 9.45
C GLY A 314 16.08 0.83 9.23
N ARG A 315 15.61 0.22 10.32
CA ARG A 315 14.57 -0.82 10.25
C ARG A 315 13.41 -0.43 11.13
N HIS A 316 12.23 -0.34 10.53
CA HIS A 316 10.98 -0.06 11.24
C HIS A 316 10.70 -1.14 12.28
N GLY A 317 10.26 -0.67 13.44
CA GLY A 317 9.68 -1.48 14.50
C GLY A 317 8.20 -1.18 14.65
N GLY A 318 7.56 -1.85 15.60
CA GLY A 318 6.18 -1.55 15.92
C GLY A 318 5.61 -2.41 17.01
N THR A 319 4.41 -2.05 17.44
CA THR A 319 3.64 -2.78 18.44
C THR A 319 2.25 -3.06 17.89
N LEU A 320 1.92 -4.35 17.81
CA LEU A 320 0.59 -4.82 17.42
C LEU A 320 -0.25 -5.00 18.67
N TYR A 321 -1.32 -4.22 18.78
CA TYR A 321 -2.28 -4.29 19.88
C TYR A 321 -3.58 -4.95 19.43
N LEU A 322 -4.21 -5.67 20.35
CA LEU A 322 -5.62 -6.02 20.26
C LEU A 322 -6.42 -4.97 21.02
N MET A 323 -7.32 -4.28 20.34
CA MET A 323 -8.08 -3.13 20.85
C MET A 323 -9.56 -3.48 21.01
N SER A 324 -10.19 -2.94 22.05
CA SER A 324 -11.65 -2.99 22.19
C SER A 324 -12.32 -1.93 21.31
N PRO A 325 -13.63 -2.05 21.01
CA PRO A 325 -14.39 -1.02 20.28
C PRO A 325 -14.34 0.37 20.92
N ALA A 326 -14.06 0.45 22.22
CA ALA A 326 -13.93 1.70 22.96
C ALA A 326 -12.53 2.34 22.86
N GLY A 327 -11.64 1.79 22.01
CA GLY A 327 -10.29 2.30 21.81
C GLY A 327 -9.31 1.96 22.95
N ARG A 328 -9.65 1.00 23.81
CA ARG A 328 -8.77 0.55 24.90
C ARG A 328 -7.95 -0.66 24.44
N ALA A 329 -6.63 -0.62 24.65
CA ALA A 329 -5.77 -1.79 24.47
C ALA A 329 -6.17 -2.91 25.45
N LEU A 330 -6.56 -4.05 24.90
CA LEU A 330 -6.87 -5.28 25.64
C LEU A 330 -5.59 -6.08 25.92
N SER A 331 -4.70 -6.14 24.93
CA SER A 331 -3.39 -6.80 25.04
C SER A 331 -2.43 -6.32 23.97
N VAL A 332 -1.13 -6.56 24.20
CA VAL A 332 -0.09 -6.52 23.17
C VAL A 332 0.00 -7.91 22.55
N VAL A 333 -0.21 -8.01 21.24
CA VAL A 333 -0.09 -9.25 20.48
C VAL A 333 1.38 -9.52 20.15
N ALA A 334 2.10 -8.49 19.72
CA ALA A 334 3.53 -8.56 19.45
C ALA A 334 4.19 -7.18 19.46
N HIS A 335 5.51 -7.17 19.61
CA HIS A 335 6.33 -5.99 19.59
C HIS A 335 7.69 -6.30 18.96
N ARG A 336 8.21 -5.37 18.17
CA ARG A 336 9.57 -5.40 17.63
C ARG A 336 10.19 -4.03 17.74
N ASP A 337 11.37 -3.94 18.35
CA ASP A 337 12.14 -2.70 18.39
C ASP A 337 12.58 -2.26 16.99
N ALA A 338 12.52 -0.95 16.76
CA ALA A 338 13.09 -0.34 15.58
C ALA A 338 14.62 -0.34 15.68
N ILE A 339 15.31 -0.53 14.55
CA ILE A 339 16.76 -0.35 14.48
C ILE A 339 17.06 1.05 13.93
N PRO A 340 17.89 1.85 14.61
CA PRO A 340 18.30 3.16 14.13
C PRO A 340 18.91 3.11 12.72
N SER A 341 18.69 4.19 11.98
CA SER A 341 19.34 4.42 10.70
C SER A 341 20.85 4.60 10.84
N ARG A 342 21.55 4.47 9.72
CA ARG A 342 23.01 4.60 9.61
C ARG A 342 23.36 5.61 8.55
N ALA A 343 24.17 6.59 8.93
CA ALA A 343 24.66 7.59 8.00
C ALA A 343 25.57 6.97 6.94
N ILE A 344 25.55 7.55 5.74
CA ILE A 344 26.42 7.18 4.64
C ILE A 344 27.53 8.22 4.55
N TYR A 345 28.79 7.76 4.54
CA TYR A 345 29.95 8.59 4.27
C TYR A 345 30.47 8.28 2.87
N THR A 346 30.52 9.29 2.03
CA THR A 346 30.99 9.17 0.65
C THR A 346 32.44 9.61 0.52
N THR A 347 33.07 9.29 -0.60
CA THR A 347 34.39 9.84 -0.96
C THR A 347 34.29 11.16 -1.74
N PHE A 348 33.07 11.68 -1.94
CA PHE A 348 32.82 12.93 -2.65
C PHE A 348 33.35 14.12 -1.86
N ASP A 349 33.68 15.19 -2.55
CA ASP A 349 34.14 16.45 -1.96
C ASP A 349 33.19 17.53 -2.46
N ARG A 350 32.25 17.93 -1.60
CA ARG A 350 31.14 18.78 -2.02
C ARG A 350 31.57 20.09 -2.66
N THR A 351 32.79 20.58 -2.38
CA THR A 351 33.36 21.78 -3.01
C THR A 351 33.88 21.51 -4.41
N PHE A 352 34.41 20.30 -4.68
CA PHE A 352 34.81 19.90 -6.04
C PHE A 352 33.62 19.60 -6.96
N GLN A 353 32.50 19.14 -6.42
CA GLN A 353 31.31 18.82 -7.23
C GLN A 353 30.41 20.04 -7.55
N GLN A 354 30.69 21.22 -6.98
CA GLN A 354 30.05 22.49 -7.36
C GLN A 354 30.55 22.98 -8.72
#